data_AF-A0A9J7BSK7-F1
#
_entry.id   AF-A0A9J7BSK7-F1
#
_cell.length_a   1.000
_cell.length_b   1.000
_cell.length_c   1.000
_cell.angle_alpha   90.00
_cell.angle_beta   90.00
_cell.angle_gamma   90.00
#
_symmetry.space_group_name_H-M   'P 1'
#
loop_
_entity.id
_entity.type
_entity.pdbx_description
1 polymer ?
#
loop_
_entity_poly.entity_id
_entity_poly.type
_entity_poly.pdbx_seq_one_letter_code
_entity_poly.pdbx_strand_id
1 'polypeptide(L)' 'MIRQLFFVYGIAVLAVLGFAEYRGWSLNRVDQIPNVPKSVRDNPGSYRSVYGYYHHYTGGK' A
#
# COMPACT_ATOMS: atom_id res chain seq x y z
N MET A 1 -24.26 -33.59 -0.52
CA MET A 1 -23.23 -32.82 0.22
C MET A 1 -21.96 -32.56 -0.58
N ILE A 2 -21.15 -33.58 -0.95
CA ILE A 2 -19.82 -33.36 -1.56
C ILE A 2 -19.84 -32.46 -2.82
N ARG A 3 -20.83 -32.65 -3.70
CA ARG A 3 -21.00 -31.85 -4.93
C ARG A 3 -21.23 -30.37 -4.64
N GLN A 4 -21.99 -30.05 -3.59
CA GLN A 4 -22.24 -28.66 -3.20
C GLN A 4 -20.98 -28.01 -2.67
N LEU A 5 -20.14 -28.76 -1.94
CA LEU A 5 -18.84 -28.27 -1.47
C LEU A 5 -17.92 -27.93 -2.65
N PHE A 6 -17.84 -28.79 -3.67
CA PHE A 6 -17.05 -28.51 -4.86
C PHE A 6 -17.60 -27.33 -5.68
N PHE A 7 -18.91 -27.15 -5.73
CA PHE A 7 -19.52 -26.01 -6.40
C PHE A 7 -19.16 -24.69 -5.70
N VAL A 8 -19.32 -24.63 -4.38
CA VAL A 8 -18.93 -23.45 -3.58
C VAL A 8 -17.43 -23.21 -3.68
N TYR A 9 -16.62 -24.27 -3.63
CA TYR A 9 -15.18 -24.19 -3.79
C TYR A 9 -14.78 -23.62 -5.15
N GLY A 10 -15.39 -24.08 -6.25
CA GLY A 10 -15.13 -23.56 -7.59
C GLY A 10 -15.44 -22.07 -7.70
N ILE A 11 -16.58 -21.63 -7.14
CA ILE A 11 -16.93 -20.20 -7.08
C ILE A 11 -15.89 -19.42 -6.27
N ALA A 12 -15.48 -19.93 -5.12
CA ALA A 12 -14.49 -19.27 -4.28
C ALA A 12 -13.14 -19.11 -4.99
N VAL A 13 -12.66 -20.15 -5.68
CA VAL A 13 -11.41 -20.10 -6.45
C VAL A 13 -11.49 -19.06 -7.56
N LEU A 14 -12.59 -19.03 -8.33
CA LEU A 14 -12.77 -18.05 -9.41
C LEU A 14 -12.86 -16.62 -8.87
N ALA A 15 -13.54 -16.42 -7.74
CA ALA A 15 -13.63 -15.10 -7.11
C ALA A 15 -12.26 -14.59 -6.63
N VAL A 16 -11.46 -15.46 -6.00
CA VAL A 16 -10.10 -15.13 -5.57
C VAL A 16 -9.20 -14.81 -6.77
N LEU A 17 -9.27 -15.63 -7.83
CA LEU A 17 -8.46 -15.42 -9.02
C LEU A 17 -8.85 -14.12 -9.74
N GLY A 18 -10.14 -13.85 -9.92
CA GLY A 18 -10.63 -12.61 -10.51
C GLY A 18 -10.24 -11.37 -9.71
N PHE A 19 -10.29 -11.46 -8.37
CA PHE A 19 -9.83 -10.37 -7.50
C PHE A 19 -8.31 -10.14 -7.62
N ALA A 20 -7.53 -11.23 -7.66
CA ALA A 20 -6.08 -11.15 -7.79
C ALA A 20 -5.64 -10.61 -9.17
N GLU A 21 -6.36 -10.93 -10.24
CA GLU A 21 -6.09 -10.34 -11.58
C GLU A 21 -6.45 -8.85 -11.62
N TYR A 22 -7.55 -8.45 -10.99
CA TYR A 22 -8.00 -7.06 -11.02
C TYR A 22 -7.14 -6.12 -10.16
N ARG A 23 -6.72 -6.56 -8.96
CA ARG A 23 -6.02 -5.73 -7.98
C ARG A 23 -4.56 -6.12 -7.77
N GLY A 24 -4.18 -7.34 -8.13
CA GLY A 24 -2.94 -7.99 -7.71
C GLY A 24 -3.11 -8.86 -6.47
N TRP A 25 -2.10 -9.70 -6.17
CA TRP A 25 -2.07 -10.59 -5.01
C TRP A 25 -1.81 -9.88 -3.67
N SER A 26 -1.36 -8.62 -3.71
CA SER A 26 -1.09 -7.84 -2.51
C SER A 26 -2.33 -7.11 -2.04
N LEU A 27 -2.64 -7.22 -0.74
CA LEU A 27 -3.63 -6.37 -0.09
C LEU A 27 -3.14 -4.91 0.01
N ASN A 28 -1.83 -4.69 0.00
CA ASN A 28 -1.24 -3.36 0.02
C ASN A 28 -1.17 -2.79 -1.40
N ARG A 29 -1.28 -1.46 -1.52
CA ARG A 29 -1.04 -0.82 -2.82
C ARG A 29 0.42 -0.92 -3.19
N VAL A 30 0.70 -1.08 -4.48
CA VAL A 30 2.07 -1.20 -5.01
C VAL A 30 2.90 0.05 -4.68
N ASP A 31 2.28 1.22 -4.59
CA ASP A 31 2.91 2.51 -4.30
C ASP A 31 2.90 2.88 -2.79
N GLN A 32 2.50 1.96 -1.92
CA GLN A 32 2.39 2.26 -0.49
C GLN A 32 3.72 2.01 0.21
N ILE A 33 4.44 3.09 0.51
CA ILE A 33 5.58 3.08 1.42
C ILE A 33 5.06 3.53 2.80
N PRO A 34 4.94 2.63 3.79
CA PRO A 34 4.45 3.01 5.11
C PRO A 34 5.46 3.92 5.81
N ASN A 35 4.96 4.82 6.66
CA ASN A 35 5.76 5.71 7.50
C ASN A 35 6.66 6.71 6.75
N VAL A 36 6.46 6.90 5.44
CA VAL A 36 7.16 7.90 4.64
C VAL A 36 6.16 8.94 4.12
N PRO A 37 6.38 10.24 4.37
CA PRO A 37 5.53 11.30 3.82
C PRO A 37 5.46 11.24 2.30
N LYS A 38 4.25 11.20 1.74
CA LYS A 38 4.04 11.17 0.28
C LYS A 38 4.30 12.52 -0.38
N SER A 39 4.16 13.60 0.38
CA SER A 39 4.45 14.95 -0.09
C SER A 39 5.17 15.77 0.97
N VAL A 40 5.78 16.87 0.54
CA VAL A 40 6.38 17.86 1.45
C VAL A 40 5.36 18.33 2.49
N ARG A 41 4.08 18.46 2.13
CA ARG A 41 3.02 18.90 3.05
C ARG A 41 2.73 17.89 4.16
N ASP A 42 2.96 16.61 3.89
CA ASP A 42 2.77 15.54 4.86
C ASP A 42 3.99 15.39 5.79
N ASN A 43 5.09 16.12 5.53
CA ASN A 43 6.29 16.12 6.35
C ASN A 43 6.30 17.34 7.29
N PRO A 44 5.92 17.20 8.57
CA PRO A 44 5.97 18.32 9.52
C PRO A 44 7.39 18.90 9.68
N GLY A 45 8.43 18.11 9.39
CA GLY A 45 9.82 18.56 9.35
C GLY A 45 10.13 19.54 8.22
N SER A 46 9.34 19.59 7.14
CA SER A 46 9.60 20.49 6.00
C SER A 46 9.24 21.95 6.28
N TYR A 47 8.36 22.21 7.24
CA TYR A 47 7.93 23.56 7.60
C TYR A 47 8.89 24.25 8.58
N ARG A 48 9.92 23.55 9.04
CA ARG A 48 10.90 24.11 9.98
C ARG A 48 11.79 25.12 9.26
N SER A 49 11.93 26.31 9.84
CA SER A 49 12.74 27.40 9.30
C SER A 49 14.21 27.00 9.16
N VAL A 50 14.81 27.28 7.99
CA VAL A 50 16.21 26.98 7.63
C VAL A 50 17.23 27.76 8.49
N TYR A 51 16.80 28.82 9.17
CA TYR A 51 17.67 29.68 9.98
C TYR A 51 17.90 29.17 11.43
N GLY A 52 17.42 27.97 11.76
CA GLY A 52 17.81 27.27 12.99
C GLY A 52 19.02 26.38 12.71
N TYR A 53 19.96 26.30 13.65
CA TYR A 53 21.26 25.59 13.61
C TYR A 53 21.23 24.07 13.26
N TYR A 54 20.11 23.53 12.79
CA TYR A 54 19.92 22.13 12.46
C TYR A 54 19.83 21.92 10.95
N HIS A 55 20.63 20.96 10.45
CA HIS A 55 20.66 20.58 9.05
C HIS A 55 19.29 20.10 8.55
N HIS A 56 18.91 20.56 7.37
CA HIS A 56 17.80 19.98 6.62
C HIS A 56 18.07 18.49 6.44
N TYR A 57 17.05 17.64 6.63
CA TYR A 57 17.17 16.23 6.25
C TYR A 57 17.29 16.15 4.71
N THR A 58 18.49 15.85 4.22
CA THR A 58 18.82 15.72 2.78
C THR A 58 18.78 14.27 2.30
N GLY A 59 17.98 13.41 2.94
CA GLY A 59 17.82 12.01 2.56
C GLY A 59 16.65 11.82 1.60
N GLY A 60 16.90 11.96 0.30
CA GLY A 60 15.90 11.69 -0.72
C GLY A 60 16.52 11.10 -1.98
N LYS A 61 16.83 9.79 -1.94
CA LYS A 61 16.58 8.78 -2.98
C LYS A 61 16.47 7.42 -2.30
#